data_AF-A0A951K8D7-F1
#
_entry.id   AF-A0A951K8D7-F1
#
_cell.length_a   1.000
_cell.length_b   1.000
_cell.length_c   1.000
_cell.angle_alpha   90.00
_cell.angle_beta   90.00
_cell.angle_gamma   90.00
#
_symmetry.space_group_name_H-M   'P 1'
#
loop_
_entity.id
_entity.type
_entity.pdbx_description
1 polymer ?
#
loop_
_entity_poly.entity_id
_entity_poly.type
_entity_poly.pdbx_seq_one_letter_code
_entity_poly.pdbx_strand_id
1 'polypeptide(L)'
;MSFLAPLALAAPATPLFSDAERAGVIAYWNAPQRYEMGPRADAAKNGAYVVRQTPAASRWFNAFNRHLKPGKLAPTKNAVEITEASRPWEAWVVAKLAYDRALAAQQAAVANAQLFGAPLPAETQPLPPHPGPIPAALLAAVGNAPPFAAVAMPRRHTVRFASGEVISYTDHIAPGNPRNPYLRFAEGVASGGTALSKMAPEELDRIFAASNLTPTEARVMRAISLLEGGFDSINTYDTGFLSVGFIQFAALEGGGGSLGDVLKRQKRQNPLEFARDFRELGVDVTPDGLLVVVDPSSGAELVGNEAVLKIIDDKRLTAVFHLAGQRSTAFRAAQIQVAKNNYYPADLPVSVVIGDQTLTGRAGDLIKSEAGLATLFDRKVNLGNIRILNDVLQQVMLKHGLTRLEETLPYEREIIAAVQWRKDFLKDKTLSQPQ
;
A
#
# COMPACT_ATOMS: atom_id res chain seq x y z
N MET A 1 -34.72 41.98 3.81
CA MET A 1 -33.59 41.92 4.77
C MET A 1 -33.51 40.50 5.28
N SER A 2 -32.65 39.66 4.69
CA SER A 2 -32.42 38.28 5.16
C SER A 2 -31.36 38.29 6.25
N PHE A 3 -31.73 37.86 7.45
CA PHE A 3 -30.78 37.64 8.54
C PHE A 3 -29.97 36.38 8.24
N LEU A 4 -28.65 36.55 8.04
CA LEU A 4 -27.69 35.46 8.09
C LEU A 4 -27.63 34.93 9.52
N ALA A 5 -28.05 33.68 9.73
CA ALA A 5 -27.84 32.99 11.00
C ALA A 5 -26.33 32.78 11.20
N PRO A 6 -25.78 33.08 12.39
CA PRO A 6 -24.38 32.83 12.67
C PRO A 6 -24.11 31.32 12.65
N LEU A 7 -23.15 30.91 11.81
CA LEU A 7 -22.55 29.58 11.87
C LEU A 7 -21.94 29.41 13.26
N ALA A 8 -22.57 28.58 14.09
CA ALA A 8 -22.01 28.17 15.37
C ALA A 8 -20.70 27.41 15.09
N LEU A 9 -19.56 28.01 15.46
CA LEU A 9 -18.28 27.32 15.52
C LEU A 9 -18.43 26.14 16.49
N ALA A 10 -18.28 24.92 15.97
CA ALA A 10 -18.23 23.73 16.80
C ALA A 10 -17.08 23.87 17.81
N ALA A 11 -17.34 23.52 19.07
CA ALA A 11 -16.29 23.48 20.08
C ALA A 11 -15.15 22.55 19.62
N PRO A 12 -13.88 22.91 19.87
CA PRO A 12 -12.76 22.05 19.52
C PRO A 12 -12.91 20.70 20.23
N ALA A 13 -12.68 19.61 19.50
CA ALA A 13 -12.68 18.28 20.08
C ALA A 13 -11.62 18.21 21.20
N THR A 14 -11.97 17.55 22.31
CA THR A 14 -11.03 17.33 23.41
C THR A 14 -9.81 16.54 22.90
N PRO A 15 -8.57 17.00 23.14
CA PRO A 15 -7.36 16.28 22.75
C PRO A 15 -7.34 14.85 23.32
N LEU A 16 -6.88 13.87 22.53
CA LEU A 16 -6.73 12.49 22.96
C LEU A 16 -5.49 12.28 23.84
N PHE A 17 -4.48 13.14 23.70
CA PHE A 17 -3.28 13.13 24.53
C PHE A 17 -3.34 14.26 25.55
N SER A 18 -3.04 13.95 26.81
CA SER A 18 -2.80 14.96 27.83
C SER A 18 -1.51 15.73 27.54
N ASP A 19 -1.38 16.93 28.10
CA ASP A 19 -0.18 17.76 27.93
C ASP A 19 1.09 17.04 28.41
N ALA A 20 0.98 16.26 29.48
CA ALA A 20 2.08 15.46 30.01
C ALA A 20 2.51 14.34 29.04
N GLU A 21 1.55 13.67 28.38
CA GLU A 21 1.87 12.66 27.38
C GLU A 21 2.54 13.29 26.15
N ARG A 22 2.04 14.43 25.66
CA ARG A 22 2.65 15.13 24.52
C ARG A 22 4.07 15.58 24.86
N ALA A 23 4.30 16.12 26.05
CA ALA A 23 5.63 16.46 26.54
C ALA A 23 6.55 15.24 26.64
N GLY A 24 6.04 14.09 27.11
CA GLY A 24 6.76 12.83 27.17
C GLY A 24 7.19 12.31 25.79
N VAL A 25 6.30 12.37 24.80
CA VAL A 25 6.61 11.99 23.41
C VAL A 25 7.71 12.87 22.82
N ILE A 26 7.62 14.19 23.01
CA ILE A 26 8.64 15.14 22.55
C ILE A 26 9.99 14.81 23.21
N ALA A 27 10.01 14.64 24.54
CA ALA A 27 11.22 14.32 25.28
C ALA A 27 11.84 12.98 24.81
N TYR A 28 11.01 11.97 24.57
CA TYR A 28 11.44 10.67 24.07
C TYR A 28 12.13 10.80 22.70
N TRP A 29 11.51 11.50 21.75
CA TRP A 29 12.00 11.59 20.37
C TRP A 29 13.12 12.61 20.17
N ASN A 30 13.25 13.61 21.05
CA ASN A 30 14.32 14.60 21.02
C ASN A 30 15.53 14.20 21.88
N ALA A 31 15.46 13.06 22.58
CA ALA A 31 16.64 12.50 23.22
C ALA A 31 17.75 12.27 22.17
N PRO A 32 19.05 12.49 22.53
CA PRO A 32 20.15 12.34 21.59
C PRO A 32 20.14 10.99 20.87
N GLN A 33 20.55 10.99 19.60
CA GLN A 33 20.70 9.79 18.75
C GLN A 33 19.40 9.03 18.41
N ARG A 34 18.22 9.53 18.81
CA ARG A 34 16.93 8.92 18.47
C ARG A 34 16.60 8.95 16.99
N TYR A 35 17.02 10.02 16.31
CA TYR A 35 16.75 10.23 14.91
C TYR A 35 17.91 10.93 14.23
N GLU A 36 18.39 10.33 13.16
CA GLU A 36 19.49 10.85 12.34
C GLU A 36 19.05 10.86 10.88
N MET A 37 19.30 11.97 10.20
CA MET A 37 19.16 12.09 8.75
C MET A 37 20.53 12.30 8.14
N GLY A 38 20.82 11.57 7.08
CA GLY A 38 22.10 11.66 6.39
C GLY A 38 21.99 11.29 4.91
N PRO A 39 23.11 11.30 4.18
CA PRO A 39 23.12 10.81 2.81
C PRO A 39 22.75 9.32 2.76
N ARG A 40 22.17 8.89 1.63
CA ARG A 40 21.98 7.47 1.34
C ARG A 40 23.32 6.70 1.39
N ALA A 41 23.27 5.42 1.75
CA ALA A 41 24.47 4.62 2.05
C ALA A 41 25.48 4.54 0.88
N ASP A 42 25.00 4.62 -0.36
CA ASP A 42 25.80 4.56 -1.58
C ASP A 42 26.15 5.93 -2.17
N ALA A 43 25.82 7.04 -1.48
CA ALA A 43 25.99 8.40 -2.01
C ALA A 43 27.44 8.73 -2.39
N ALA A 44 28.41 8.26 -1.61
CA ALA A 44 29.83 8.50 -1.90
C ALA A 44 30.29 7.81 -3.20
N LYS A 45 29.68 6.68 -3.56
CA LYS A 45 30.02 5.91 -4.77
C LYS A 45 29.19 6.32 -5.98
N ASN A 46 27.89 6.56 -5.78
CA ASN A 46 26.90 6.72 -6.84
C ASN A 46 26.35 8.16 -6.94
N GLY A 47 26.93 9.10 -6.22
CA GLY A 47 26.43 10.47 -6.09
C GLY A 47 25.29 10.62 -5.07
N ALA A 48 25.21 11.76 -4.41
CA ALA A 48 24.10 12.10 -3.52
C ALA A 48 22.83 12.45 -4.32
N TYR A 49 22.99 13.11 -5.46
CA TYR A 49 21.90 13.47 -6.37
C TYR A 49 21.65 12.38 -7.40
N VAL A 50 20.38 12.08 -7.66
CA VAL A 50 19.92 11.03 -8.57
C VAL A 50 18.66 11.43 -9.33
N VAL A 51 18.38 10.73 -10.42
CA VAL A 51 17.15 10.87 -11.19
C VAL A 51 16.00 10.14 -10.49
N ARG A 52 14.86 10.82 -10.32
CA ARG A 52 13.62 10.25 -9.78
C ARG A 52 12.41 10.66 -10.59
N GLN A 53 11.40 9.78 -10.62
CA GLN A 53 10.08 10.12 -11.13
C GLN A 53 9.45 11.16 -10.20
N THR A 54 8.74 12.15 -10.77
CA THR A 54 8.03 13.16 -9.95
C THR A 54 6.63 12.66 -9.57
N PRO A 55 6.08 13.04 -8.39
CA PRO A 55 4.68 12.76 -8.05
C PRO A 55 3.69 13.36 -9.06
N ALA A 56 3.99 14.54 -9.60
CA ALA A 56 3.17 15.18 -10.64
C ALA A 56 3.08 14.30 -11.90
N ALA A 57 4.22 13.75 -12.35
CA ALA A 57 4.25 12.82 -13.47
C ALA A 57 3.45 11.55 -13.20
N SER A 58 3.54 11.01 -11.99
CA SER A 58 2.74 9.84 -11.60
C SER A 58 1.23 10.09 -11.68
N ARG A 59 0.76 11.26 -11.21
CA ARG A 59 -0.65 11.66 -11.36
C ARG A 59 -1.05 11.78 -12.83
N TRP A 60 -0.18 12.38 -13.65
CA TRP A 60 -0.41 12.49 -15.09
C TRP A 60 -0.46 11.11 -15.78
N PHE A 61 0.45 10.18 -15.45
CA PHE A 61 0.40 8.81 -15.97
C PHE A 61 -0.84 8.04 -15.53
N ASN A 62 -1.37 8.31 -14.33
CA ASN A 62 -2.64 7.74 -13.91
C ASN A 62 -3.79 8.21 -14.80
N ALA A 63 -3.88 9.52 -15.05
CA ALA A 63 -4.88 10.10 -15.95
C ALA A 63 -4.75 9.54 -17.37
N PHE A 64 -3.52 9.47 -17.89
CA PHE A 64 -3.20 8.86 -19.18
C PHE A 64 -3.67 7.40 -19.28
N ASN A 65 -3.32 6.58 -18.30
CA ASN A 65 -3.71 5.16 -18.30
C ASN A 65 -5.22 4.97 -18.21
N ARG A 66 -5.93 5.77 -17.38
CA ARG A 66 -7.39 5.72 -17.27
C ARG A 66 -8.09 6.12 -18.56
N HIS A 67 -7.50 7.07 -19.29
CA HIS A 67 -8.02 7.50 -20.58
C HIS A 67 -7.84 6.40 -21.64
N LEU A 68 -6.70 5.70 -21.67
CA LEU A 68 -6.46 4.60 -22.60
C LEU A 68 -7.26 3.33 -22.27
N LYS A 69 -7.42 2.99 -20.98
CA LYS A 69 -8.18 1.82 -20.54
C LYS A 69 -8.93 2.14 -19.24
N PRO A 70 -10.28 2.25 -19.26
CA PRO A 70 -11.06 2.62 -18.08
C PRO A 70 -11.09 1.60 -16.91
N GLY A 71 -10.28 0.53 -16.95
CA GLY A 71 -10.18 -0.49 -15.90
C GLY A 71 -8.93 -0.39 -15.02
N LYS A 72 -8.96 -0.99 -13.82
CA LYS A 72 -7.80 -1.04 -12.90
C LYS A 72 -6.66 -1.87 -13.52
N LEU A 73 -5.56 -1.22 -13.86
CA LEU A 73 -4.33 -1.90 -14.29
C LEU A 73 -3.54 -2.39 -13.07
N ALA A 74 -2.92 -3.56 -13.19
CA ALA A 74 -1.97 -4.04 -12.19
C ALA A 74 -0.82 -3.02 -12.05
N PRO A 75 -0.32 -2.71 -10.84
CA PRO A 75 0.72 -1.69 -10.64
C PRO A 75 2.01 -1.89 -11.42
N THR A 76 2.31 -3.13 -11.78
CA THR A 76 3.50 -3.54 -12.53
C THR A 76 3.28 -3.56 -14.04
N LYS A 77 2.06 -3.31 -14.55
CA LYS A 77 1.73 -3.38 -15.97
C LYS A 77 1.31 -2.01 -16.50
N ASN A 78 1.89 -1.60 -17.62
CA ASN A 78 1.37 -0.48 -18.41
C ASN A 78 0.15 -0.94 -19.22
N ALA A 79 -0.72 0.00 -19.64
CA ALA A 79 -1.81 -0.32 -20.55
C ALA A 79 -1.21 -0.84 -21.88
N VAL A 80 -1.47 -2.09 -22.25
CA VAL A 80 -0.83 -2.74 -23.42
C VAL A 80 -1.64 -2.53 -24.71
N GLU A 81 -2.90 -2.14 -24.63
CA GLU A 81 -3.75 -1.93 -25.82
C GLU A 81 -3.51 -0.54 -26.43
N ILE A 82 -2.38 -0.40 -27.12
CA ILE A 82 -2.09 0.76 -27.97
C ILE A 82 -2.90 0.60 -29.26
N THR A 83 -3.96 1.38 -29.39
CA THR A 83 -4.71 1.52 -30.64
C THR A 83 -3.93 2.37 -31.65
N GLU A 84 -4.29 2.28 -32.93
CA GLU A 84 -3.70 3.15 -33.96
C GLU A 84 -3.87 4.64 -33.62
N ALA A 85 -5.02 5.02 -33.04
CA ALA A 85 -5.30 6.37 -32.59
C ALA A 85 -4.43 6.85 -31.42
N SER A 86 -4.00 5.94 -30.52
CA SER A 86 -3.18 6.28 -29.34
C SER A 86 -1.67 6.09 -29.54
N ARG A 87 -1.25 5.48 -30.66
CA ARG A 87 0.17 5.26 -30.99
C ARG A 87 0.99 6.57 -31.03
N PRO A 88 0.51 7.68 -31.63
CA PRO A 88 1.25 8.94 -31.59
C PRO A 88 1.43 9.50 -30.18
N TRP A 89 0.45 9.29 -29.30
CA TRP A 89 0.51 9.74 -27.91
C TRP A 89 1.55 8.95 -27.12
N GLU A 90 1.56 7.63 -27.28
CA GLU A 90 2.53 6.76 -26.63
C GLU A 90 3.95 7.06 -27.10
N ALA A 91 4.16 7.27 -28.41
CA ALA A 91 5.46 7.68 -28.95
C ALA A 91 5.96 9.00 -28.32
N TRP A 92 5.07 9.99 -28.19
CA TRP A 92 5.41 11.24 -27.53
C TRP A 92 5.72 11.07 -26.04
N VAL A 93 4.95 10.26 -25.32
CA VAL A 93 5.18 9.96 -23.89
C VAL A 93 6.53 9.29 -23.67
N VAL A 94 6.88 8.31 -24.50
CA VAL A 94 8.19 7.62 -24.45
C VAL A 94 9.32 8.62 -24.73
N ALA A 95 9.20 9.44 -25.77
CA ALA A 95 10.20 10.46 -26.10
C ALA A 95 10.37 11.47 -24.96
N LYS A 96 9.27 11.95 -24.38
CA LYS A 96 9.30 12.90 -23.26
C LYS A 96 9.95 12.29 -22.02
N LEU A 97 9.62 11.04 -21.69
CA LEU A 97 10.23 10.36 -20.55
C LEU A 97 11.73 10.17 -20.73
N ALA A 98 12.18 9.80 -21.93
CA ALA A 98 13.60 9.67 -22.24
C ALA A 98 14.33 11.02 -22.11
N TYR A 99 13.76 12.08 -22.70
CA TYR A 99 14.31 13.44 -22.62
C TYR A 99 14.43 13.94 -21.17
N ASP A 100 13.33 13.92 -20.41
CA ASP A 100 13.30 14.43 -19.04
C ASP A 100 14.27 13.66 -18.12
N ARG A 101 14.39 12.34 -18.30
CA ARG A 101 15.35 11.52 -17.54
C ARG A 101 16.80 11.85 -17.88
N ALA A 102 17.12 12.06 -19.15
CA ALA A 102 18.47 12.43 -19.57
C ALA A 102 18.84 13.83 -19.05
N LEU A 103 17.91 14.78 -19.13
CA LEU A 103 18.10 16.13 -18.59
C LEU A 103 18.34 16.09 -17.07
N ALA A 104 17.51 15.37 -16.33
CA ALA A 104 17.71 15.16 -14.90
C ALA A 104 19.03 14.44 -14.59
N ALA A 105 19.48 13.50 -15.43
CA ALA A 105 20.75 12.80 -15.24
C ALA A 105 21.95 13.76 -15.36
N GLN A 106 21.95 14.63 -16.38
CA GLN A 106 22.98 15.65 -16.54
C GLN A 106 22.99 16.62 -15.35
N GLN A 107 21.82 17.10 -14.92
CA GLN A 107 21.69 17.96 -13.75
C GLN A 107 22.19 17.29 -12.46
N ALA A 108 21.87 16.02 -12.24
CA ALA A 108 22.36 15.25 -11.09
C ALA A 108 23.89 15.10 -11.13
N ALA A 109 24.46 14.87 -12.31
CA ALA A 109 25.91 14.74 -12.48
C ALA A 109 26.64 16.06 -12.15
N VAL A 110 26.12 17.20 -12.60
CA VAL A 110 26.63 18.53 -12.24
C VAL A 110 26.52 18.77 -10.72
N ALA A 111 25.36 18.50 -10.13
CA ALA A 111 25.14 18.68 -8.69
C ALA A 111 26.08 17.80 -7.85
N ASN A 112 26.35 16.57 -8.28
CA ASN A 112 27.31 15.69 -7.63
C ASN A 112 28.75 16.19 -7.79
N ALA A 113 29.16 16.63 -8.98
CA ALA A 113 30.50 17.18 -9.19
C ALA A 113 30.76 18.40 -8.29
N GLN A 114 29.76 19.29 -8.18
CA GLN A 114 29.82 20.43 -7.26
C GLN A 114 29.90 20.00 -5.79
N LEU A 115 29.06 19.05 -5.36
CA LEU A 115 29.04 18.57 -3.98
C LEU A 115 30.37 17.93 -3.53
N PHE A 116 31.03 17.19 -4.43
CA PHE A 116 32.27 16.47 -4.13
C PHE A 116 33.54 17.18 -4.60
N GLY A 117 33.45 18.41 -5.13
CA GLY A 117 34.59 19.15 -5.66
C GLY A 117 35.29 18.45 -6.84
N ALA A 118 34.57 17.61 -7.58
CA ALA A 118 35.09 16.93 -8.76
C ALA A 118 34.98 17.83 -9.99
N PRO A 119 35.80 17.62 -11.03
CA PRO A 119 35.61 18.28 -12.33
C PRO A 119 34.18 18.05 -12.83
N LEU A 120 33.59 19.08 -13.43
CA LEU A 120 32.30 18.92 -14.09
C LEU A 120 32.43 17.81 -15.14
N PRO A 121 31.47 16.86 -15.18
CA PRO A 121 31.48 15.83 -16.19
C PRO A 121 31.48 16.51 -17.55
N ALA A 122 32.38 16.10 -18.44
CA ALA A 122 32.27 16.48 -19.84
C ALA A 122 30.88 16.10 -20.35
N GLU A 123 30.33 16.89 -21.27
CA GLU A 123 29.04 16.63 -21.91
C GLU A 123 29.17 15.35 -22.77
N THR A 124 29.08 14.19 -22.11
CA THR A 124 29.47 12.90 -22.71
C THR A 124 28.29 12.19 -23.36
N GLN A 125 27.06 12.58 -23.04
CA GLN A 125 25.86 12.05 -23.68
C GLN A 125 24.98 13.18 -24.18
N PRO A 126 24.76 13.29 -25.51
CA PRO A 126 23.80 14.23 -26.04
C PRO A 126 22.41 13.90 -25.49
N LEU A 127 21.62 14.94 -25.20
CA LEU A 127 20.24 14.73 -24.83
C LEU A 127 19.50 14.00 -25.97
N PRO A 128 18.57 13.09 -25.65
CA PRO A 128 17.61 12.60 -26.64
C PRO A 128 16.92 13.77 -27.34
N PRO A 129 16.39 13.59 -28.56
CA PRO A 129 15.60 14.62 -29.22
C PRO A 129 14.47 15.12 -28.31
N HIS A 130 14.27 16.43 -28.27
CA HIS A 130 13.14 17.01 -27.56
C HIS A 130 11.83 16.42 -28.15
N PRO A 131 10.85 15.99 -27.32
CA PRO A 131 9.64 15.31 -27.81
C PRO A 131 8.73 16.20 -28.67
N GLY A 132 9.02 17.49 -28.76
CA GLY A 132 8.16 18.49 -29.41
C GLY A 132 6.95 18.86 -28.54
N PRO A 133 6.00 19.66 -29.08
CA PRO A 133 4.77 19.99 -28.36
C PRO A 133 3.94 18.73 -28.11
N ILE A 134 3.21 18.73 -26.99
CA ILE A 134 2.23 17.68 -26.70
C ILE A 134 1.19 17.60 -27.83
N PRO A 135 0.82 16.40 -28.32
CA PRO A 135 -0.25 16.27 -29.32
C PRO A 135 -1.53 16.93 -28.82
N ALA A 136 -2.17 17.78 -29.64
CA ALA A 136 -3.33 18.57 -29.22
C ALA A 136 -4.48 17.72 -28.65
N ALA A 137 -4.73 16.55 -29.26
CA ALA A 137 -5.75 15.62 -28.77
C ALA A 137 -5.38 14.99 -27.41
N LEU A 138 -4.09 14.72 -27.15
CA LEU A 138 -3.61 14.24 -25.86
C LEU A 138 -3.73 15.35 -24.80
N LEU A 139 -3.33 16.57 -25.13
CA LEU A 139 -3.49 17.73 -24.26
C LEU A 139 -4.95 17.95 -23.86
N ALA A 140 -5.87 17.85 -24.81
CA ALA A 140 -7.32 17.96 -24.54
C ALA A 140 -7.82 16.81 -23.64
N ALA A 141 -7.25 15.61 -23.77
CA ALA A 141 -7.68 14.43 -23.02
C ALA A 141 -7.17 14.39 -21.57
N VAL A 142 -5.91 14.77 -21.32
CA VAL A 142 -5.25 14.55 -20.01
C VAL A 142 -4.53 15.76 -19.45
N GLY A 143 -4.54 16.88 -20.18
CA GLY A 143 -3.86 18.12 -19.77
C GLY A 143 -2.35 18.10 -20.04
N ASN A 144 -1.70 19.21 -19.68
CA ASN A 144 -0.26 19.38 -19.85
C ASN A 144 0.54 18.36 -19.04
N ALA A 145 1.56 17.78 -19.67
CA ALA A 145 2.47 16.87 -18.98
C ALA A 145 3.50 17.66 -18.14
N PRO A 146 3.66 17.34 -16.84
CA PRO A 146 4.73 17.90 -16.03
C PRO A 146 6.09 17.29 -16.42
N PRO A 147 7.21 17.72 -15.82
CA PRO A 147 8.46 16.97 -15.88
C PRO A 147 8.28 15.55 -15.36
N PHE A 148 8.59 14.56 -16.19
CA PHE A 148 8.45 13.13 -15.85
C PHE A 148 9.51 12.64 -14.87
N ALA A 149 10.68 13.26 -14.90
CA ALA A 149 11.76 13.02 -13.97
C ALA A 149 12.39 14.32 -13.50
N ALA A 150 12.96 14.30 -12.31
CA ALA A 150 13.70 15.41 -11.72
C ALA A 150 14.91 14.88 -10.94
N VAL A 151 15.84 15.80 -10.65
CA VAL A 151 16.93 15.55 -9.69
C VAL A 151 16.37 15.53 -8.28
N ALA A 152 16.74 14.53 -7.50
CA ALA A 152 16.45 14.44 -6.07
C ALA A 152 17.72 14.08 -5.29
N MET A 153 17.76 14.43 -4.01
CA MET A 153 18.82 14.04 -3.08
C MET A 153 18.22 13.12 -2.00
N PRO A 154 18.10 11.81 -2.25
CA PRO A 154 17.55 10.88 -1.27
C PRO A 154 18.34 10.89 0.03
N ARG A 155 17.61 10.91 1.13
CA ARG A 155 18.12 10.91 2.49
C ARG A 155 17.89 9.55 3.13
N ARG A 156 18.91 9.11 3.86
CA ARG A 156 18.79 8.00 4.79
C ARG A 156 18.29 8.54 6.12
N HIS A 157 17.24 7.91 6.63
CA HIS A 157 16.65 8.18 7.93
C HIS A 157 16.97 7.00 8.85
N THR A 158 17.54 7.25 10.02
CA THR A 158 17.83 6.21 11.02
C THR A 158 17.09 6.56 12.30
N VAL A 159 16.22 5.66 12.75
CA VAL A 159 15.42 5.81 13.98
C VAL A 159 15.86 4.75 14.99
N ARG A 160 16.13 5.16 16.23
CA ARG A 160 16.60 4.27 17.30
C ARG A 160 15.62 4.24 18.45
N PHE A 161 15.20 3.06 18.88
CA PHE A 161 14.27 2.87 19.99
C PHE A 161 14.99 2.62 21.32
N ALA A 162 14.31 2.87 22.45
CA ALA A 162 14.91 2.67 23.78
C ALA A 162 15.28 1.20 24.03
N SER A 163 14.55 0.28 23.39
CA SER A 163 14.79 -1.16 23.41
C SER A 163 15.98 -1.61 22.54
N GLY A 164 16.64 -0.68 21.82
CA GLY A 164 17.87 -0.93 21.07
C GLY A 164 17.67 -1.21 19.58
N GLU A 165 16.43 -1.40 19.12
CA GLU A 165 16.13 -1.58 17.70
C GLU A 165 16.47 -0.33 16.89
N VAL A 166 17.01 -0.56 15.71
CA VAL A 166 17.38 0.49 14.76
C VAL A 166 16.67 0.22 13.44
N ILE A 167 15.84 1.18 13.02
CA ILE A 167 15.12 1.10 11.75
C ILE A 167 15.69 2.17 10.83
N SER A 168 16.00 1.78 9.59
CA SER A 168 16.51 2.68 8.57
C SER A 168 15.61 2.72 7.35
N TYR A 169 15.43 3.90 6.78
CA TYR A 169 14.73 4.11 5.51
C TYR A 169 15.56 4.98 4.58
N THR A 170 15.26 4.89 3.28
CA THR A 170 15.68 5.89 2.30
C THR A 170 14.42 6.42 1.63
N ASP A 171 14.23 7.74 1.67
CA ASP A 171 13.14 8.42 0.96
C ASP A 171 13.42 8.46 -0.55
N HIS A 172 12.57 9.15 -1.32
CA HIS A 172 12.71 9.27 -2.77
C HIS A 172 12.88 7.89 -3.41
N ILE A 173 11.97 6.97 -3.08
CA ILE A 173 12.00 5.61 -3.64
C ILE A 173 12.03 5.66 -5.17
N ALA A 174 12.70 4.68 -5.79
CA ALA A 174 12.71 4.51 -7.23
C ALA A 174 11.73 3.38 -7.60
N PRO A 175 10.51 3.68 -8.05
CA PRO A 175 9.59 2.63 -8.46
C PRO A 175 10.18 1.82 -9.61
N GLY A 176 9.97 0.50 -9.61
CA GLY A 176 10.47 -0.36 -10.69
C GLY A 176 9.92 -0.01 -12.07
N ASN A 177 8.71 0.56 -12.13
CA ASN A 177 8.13 1.13 -13.34
C ASN A 177 8.42 2.64 -13.41
N PRO A 178 9.18 3.16 -14.40
CA PRO A 178 9.45 4.59 -14.53
C PRO A 178 8.22 5.43 -14.89
N ARG A 179 7.10 4.78 -15.25
CA ARG A 179 5.77 5.37 -15.47
C ARG A 179 4.78 4.99 -14.38
N ASN A 180 5.26 4.70 -13.17
CA ASN A 180 4.40 4.26 -12.08
C ASN A 180 3.28 5.29 -11.86
N PRO A 181 1.99 4.91 -11.98
CA PRO A 181 0.87 5.84 -11.86
C PRO A 181 0.39 6.05 -10.41
N TYR A 182 1.09 5.49 -9.42
CA TYR A 182 0.69 5.46 -8.02
C TYR A 182 1.62 6.21 -7.06
N LEU A 183 2.80 6.69 -7.47
CA LEU A 183 3.68 7.54 -6.65
C LEU A 183 2.99 8.87 -6.30
N ARG A 184 2.91 9.21 -5.01
CA ARG A 184 2.24 10.41 -4.48
C ARG A 184 3.13 11.24 -3.58
N PHE A 185 4.02 10.60 -2.82
CA PHE A 185 4.89 11.27 -1.84
C PHE A 185 6.35 10.96 -2.15
N ALA A 186 7.12 11.98 -2.49
CA ALA A 186 8.54 11.80 -2.82
C ALA A 186 9.34 11.44 -1.57
N GLU A 187 8.92 11.95 -0.42
CA GLU A 187 9.49 11.72 0.91
C GLU A 187 9.04 10.38 1.50
N GLY A 188 8.11 9.69 0.82
CA GLY A 188 7.63 8.37 1.23
C GLY A 188 8.72 7.31 1.17
N VAL A 189 8.58 6.29 2.01
CA VAL A 189 9.54 5.19 2.19
C VAL A 189 8.83 3.85 2.00
N ALA A 190 9.63 2.79 1.82
CA ALA A 190 9.12 1.44 1.74
C ALA A 190 10.01 0.45 2.49
N SER A 191 9.40 -0.56 3.08
CA SER A 191 10.04 -1.75 3.67
C SER A 191 9.17 -2.96 3.34
N GLY A 192 9.78 -4.03 2.80
CA GLY A 192 9.08 -5.30 2.60
C GLY A 192 8.87 -6.12 3.88
N GLY A 193 9.40 -5.62 5.00
CA GLY A 193 9.36 -6.31 6.29
C GLY A 193 10.11 -7.65 6.29
N THR A 194 9.91 -8.39 7.36
CA THR A 194 10.34 -9.78 7.49
C THR A 194 9.32 -10.67 6.80
N ALA A 195 9.69 -11.22 5.63
CA ALA A 195 8.84 -12.16 4.91
C ALA A 195 8.39 -13.30 5.85
N LEU A 196 7.09 -13.62 5.85
CA LEU A 196 6.54 -14.63 6.76
C LEU A 196 7.17 -16.01 6.52
N SER A 197 7.62 -16.31 5.30
CA SER A 197 8.38 -17.52 4.97
C SER A 197 9.73 -17.65 5.70
N LYS A 198 10.25 -16.55 6.26
CA LYS A 198 11.52 -16.49 6.98
C LYS A 198 11.36 -16.39 8.50
N MET A 199 10.13 -16.29 9.01
CA MET A 199 9.87 -16.27 10.45
C MET A 199 10.02 -17.67 11.04
N ALA A 200 10.41 -17.74 12.32
CA ALA A 200 10.44 -19.00 13.04
C ALA A 200 9.03 -19.62 13.10
N PRO A 201 8.84 -20.91 12.81
CA PRO A 201 7.53 -21.56 12.85
C PRO A 201 6.82 -21.37 14.19
N GLU A 202 7.54 -21.43 15.31
CA GLU A 202 7.00 -21.26 16.66
C GLU A 202 6.51 -19.83 16.92
N GLU A 203 7.14 -18.84 16.29
CA GLU A 203 6.70 -17.45 16.35
C GLU A 203 5.40 -17.26 15.56
N LEU A 204 5.35 -17.77 14.34
CA LEU A 204 4.12 -17.77 13.53
C LEU A 204 2.98 -18.48 14.26
N ASP A 205 3.21 -19.67 14.80
CA ASP A 205 2.17 -20.44 15.51
C ASP A 205 1.64 -19.67 16.71
N ARG A 206 2.49 -18.97 17.49
CA ARG A 206 2.06 -18.08 18.58
C ARG A 206 1.15 -16.95 18.09
N ILE A 207 1.50 -16.31 16.97
CA ILE A 207 0.68 -15.22 16.40
C ILE A 207 -0.67 -15.76 15.91
N PHE A 208 -0.67 -16.89 15.21
CA PHE A 208 -1.88 -17.54 14.71
C PHE A 208 -2.80 -18.01 15.86
N ALA A 209 -2.23 -18.55 16.93
CA ALA A 209 -2.97 -18.91 18.14
C ALA A 209 -3.63 -17.68 18.80
N ALA A 210 -2.92 -16.55 18.85
CA ALA A 210 -3.47 -15.28 19.37
C ALA A 210 -4.57 -14.67 18.46
N SER A 211 -4.78 -15.21 17.26
CA SER A 211 -5.69 -14.65 16.26
C SER A 211 -7.09 -15.28 16.23
N ASN A 212 -7.35 -16.31 17.05
CA ASN A 212 -8.65 -17.02 17.11
C ASN A 212 -9.15 -17.50 15.73
N LEU A 213 -8.24 -18.04 14.93
CA LEU A 213 -8.56 -18.65 13.64
C LEU A 213 -8.89 -20.14 13.81
N THR A 214 -9.78 -20.66 12.96
CA THR A 214 -9.91 -22.11 12.78
C THR A 214 -8.66 -22.67 12.09
N PRO A 215 -8.37 -23.99 12.18
CA PRO A 215 -7.24 -24.58 11.48
C PRO A 215 -7.24 -24.34 9.97
N THR A 216 -8.42 -24.40 9.35
CA THR A 216 -8.61 -24.12 7.91
C THR A 216 -8.31 -22.67 7.57
N GLU A 217 -8.84 -21.73 8.35
CA GLU A 217 -8.55 -20.30 8.17
C GLU A 217 -7.07 -20.02 8.32
N ALA A 218 -6.41 -20.60 9.33
CA ALA A 218 -4.98 -20.43 9.57
C ALA A 218 -4.13 -20.91 8.39
N ARG A 219 -4.45 -22.08 7.79
CA ARG A 219 -3.75 -22.60 6.60
C ARG A 219 -3.94 -21.69 5.39
N VAL A 220 -5.18 -21.26 5.11
CA VAL A 220 -5.48 -20.33 4.02
C VAL A 220 -4.73 -19.01 4.20
N MET A 221 -4.81 -18.41 5.39
CA MET A 221 -4.13 -17.15 5.70
C MET A 221 -2.61 -17.27 5.58
N ARG A 222 -2.03 -18.37 6.06
CA ARG A 222 -0.60 -18.66 5.92
C ARG A 222 -0.19 -18.74 4.46
N ALA A 223 -0.99 -19.39 3.61
CA ALA A 223 -0.69 -19.52 2.18
C ALA A 223 -0.74 -18.17 1.43
N ILE A 224 -1.68 -17.28 1.77
CA ILE A 224 -1.73 -15.91 1.22
C ILE A 224 -0.57 -15.08 1.73
N SER A 225 -0.30 -15.17 3.02
CA SER A 225 0.77 -14.45 3.69
C SER A 225 2.15 -14.68 3.08
N LEU A 226 2.40 -15.86 2.50
CA LEU A 226 3.65 -16.17 1.81
C LEU A 226 3.85 -15.39 0.50
N LEU A 227 2.79 -14.82 -0.07
CA LEU A 227 2.85 -14.01 -1.29
C LEU A 227 3.07 -12.52 -1.05
N GLU A 228 2.88 -12.10 0.19
CA GLU A 228 2.79 -10.71 0.57
C GLU A 228 3.94 -10.34 1.51
N GLY A 229 4.02 -9.06 1.90
CA GLY A 229 5.09 -8.57 2.77
C GLY A 229 5.00 -9.10 4.21
N GLY A 230 5.99 -8.75 5.04
CA GLY A 230 5.98 -8.97 6.49
C GLY A 230 4.87 -8.23 7.26
N PHE A 231 4.58 -8.64 8.50
CA PHE A 231 3.71 -7.89 9.43
C PHE A 231 4.23 -6.47 9.73
N ASP A 232 5.51 -6.25 9.50
CA ASP A 232 6.28 -5.02 9.62
C ASP A 232 6.54 -4.33 8.27
N SER A 233 5.88 -4.79 7.19
CA SER A 233 5.93 -4.10 5.91
C SER A 233 5.38 -2.70 6.03
N ILE A 234 6.02 -1.75 5.33
CA ILE A 234 5.64 -0.35 5.30
C ILE A 234 5.69 0.14 3.86
N ASN A 235 4.70 0.95 3.48
CA ASN A 235 4.73 1.74 2.25
C ASN A 235 4.05 3.08 2.53
N THR A 236 4.79 4.18 2.33
CA THR A 236 4.29 5.54 2.54
C THR A 236 4.35 6.44 1.32
N TYR A 237 4.62 5.88 0.13
CA TYR A 237 4.88 6.69 -1.06
C TYR A 237 3.72 6.74 -2.05
N ASP A 238 2.70 5.88 -1.93
CA ASP A 238 1.68 5.69 -2.96
C ASP A 238 0.26 6.13 -2.56
N THR A 239 -0.74 5.74 -3.36
CA THR A 239 -2.16 6.07 -3.16
C THR A 239 -2.77 5.50 -1.88
N GLY A 240 -2.12 4.55 -1.21
CA GLY A 240 -2.53 4.07 0.11
C GLY A 240 -2.21 5.05 1.25
N PHE A 241 -1.45 6.11 0.96
CA PHE A 241 -0.89 7.06 1.93
C PHE A 241 0.06 6.37 2.90
N LEU A 242 -0.45 5.80 3.99
CA LEU A 242 0.31 4.92 4.89
C LEU A 242 -0.27 3.52 4.80
N SER A 243 0.52 2.56 4.34
CA SER A 243 0.15 1.14 4.32
C SER A 243 1.10 0.33 5.20
N VAL A 244 0.54 -0.54 6.03
CA VAL A 244 1.28 -1.35 7.01
C VAL A 244 0.89 -2.81 6.89
N GLY A 245 1.86 -3.71 7.09
CA GLY A 245 1.60 -5.11 7.37
C GLY A 245 1.42 -6.01 6.15
N PHE A 246 1.08 -7.26 6.46
CA PHE A 246 1.22 -8.38 5.52
C PHE A 246 0.18 -8.40 4.39
N ILE A 247 -0.85 -7.55 4.42
CA ILE A 247 -1.73 -7.29 3.26
C ILE A 247 -1.85 -5.80 2.95
N GLN A 248 -0.91 -4.99 3.44
CA GLN A 248 -0.85 -3.53 3.23
C GLN A 248 -2.15 -2.83 3.69
N PHE A 249 -2.49 -2.97 4.97
CA PHE A 249 -3.60 -2.23 5.60
C PHE A 249 -3.34 -0.72 5.47
N ALA A 250 -4.25 -0.01 4.79
CA ALA A 250 -4.02 1.36 4.36
C ALA A 250 -4.81 2.37 5.19
N ALA A 251 -4.18 3.50 5.48
CA ALA A 251 -4.80 4.66 6.11
C ALA A 251 -5.72 5.44 5.15
N LEU A 252 -5.37 5.40 3.85
CA LEU A 252 -5.98 6.22 2.79
C LEU A 252 -5.87 7.72 3.10
N GLU A 253 -6.43 8.56 2.23
CA GLU A 253 -6.37 10.02 2.35
C GLU A 253 -7.05 10.52 3.63
N GLY A 254 -8.17 9.93 4.03
CA GLY A 254 -8.90 10.35 5.24
C GLY A 254 -8.18 10.04 6.56
N GLY A 255 -7.08 9.28 6.52
CA GLY A 255 -6.36 8.83 7.70
C GLY A 255 -7.07 7.80 8.55
N GLY A 256 -7.97 7.03 7.94
CA GLY A 256 -8.71 5.94 8.55
C GLY A 256 -8.49 4.61 7.82
N GLY A 257 -9.53 4.01 7.25
CA GLY A 257 -9.38 2.80 6.43
C GLY A 257 -9.05 1.53 7.23
N SER A 258 -8.52 0.52 6.53
CA SER A 258 -8.27 -0.79 7.14
C SER A 258 -7.15 -0.77 8.16
N LEU A 259 -6.23 0.20 8.11
CA LEU A 259 -5.23 0.39 9.17
C LEU A 259 -5.86 0.90 10.46
N GLY A 260 -6.83 1.83 10.37
CA GLY A 260 -7.60 2.31 11.51
C GLY A 260 -8.33 1.18 12.24
N ASP A 261 -8.91 0.23 11.49
CA ASP A 261 -9.55 -0.96 12.05
C ASP A 261 -8.58 -1.85 12.84
N VAL A 262 -7.34 -2.01 12.35
CA VAL A 262 -6.31 -2.80 13.03
C VAL A 262 -5.96 -2.16 14.37
N LEU A 263 -5.67 -0.86 14.37
CA LEU A 263 -5.33 -0.14 15.60
C LEU A 263 -6.48 -0.14 16.60
N LYS A 264 -7.71 0.13 16.15
CA LYS A 264 -8.91 0.06 17.01
C LYS A 264 -9.08 -1.31 17.63
N ARG A 265 -8.87 -2.36 16.85
CA ARG A 265 -8.99 -3.73 17.34
C ARG A 265 -7.94 -4.02 18.40
N GLN A 266 -6.67 -3.70 18.15
CA GLN A 266 -5.63 -3.88 19.17
C GLN A 266 -5.92 -3.05 20.42
N LYS A 267 -6.23 -1.75 20.29
CA LYS A 267 -6.54 -0.87 21.42
C LYS A 267 -7.68 -1.41 22.29
N ARG A 268 -8.72 -1.97 21.67
CA ARG A 268 -9.85 -2.56 22.38
C ARG A 268 -9.51 -3.88 23.08
N GLN A 269 -8.73 -4.75 22.43
CA GLN A 269 -8.49 -6.11 22.93
C GLN A 269 -7.26 -6.19 23.84
N ASN A 270 -6.26 -5.36 23.60
CA ASN A 270 -4.94 -5.37 24.23
C ASN A 270 -4.49 -3.91 24.50
N PRO A 271 -5.20 -3.17 25.37
CA PRO A 271 -4.96 -1.72 25.57
C PRO A 271 -3.58 -1.40 26.14
N LEU A 272 -3.01 -2.27 26.98
CA LEU A 272 -1.68 -2.08 27.55
C LEU A 272 -0.58 -2.26 26.50
N GLU A 273 -0.68 -3.30 25.67
CA GLU A 273 0.23 -3.49 24.54
C GLU A 273 0.08 -2.37 23.53
N PHE A 274 -1.15 -1.94 23.24
CA PHE A 274 -1.38 -0.78 22.37
C PHE A 274 -0.71 0.50 22.93
N ALA A 275 -0.81 0.74 24.23
CA ALA A 275 -0.17 1.90 24.85
C ALA A 275 1.36 1.87 24.64
N ARG A 276 2.00 0.74 24.93
CA ARG A 276 3.44 0.52 24.74
C ARG A 276 3.87 0.58 23.27
N ASP A 277 3.08 0.01 22.37
CA ASP A 277 3.44 -0.14 20.96
C ASP A 277 3.19 1.13 20.15
N PHE A 278 2.24 1.99 20.58
CA PHE A 278 1.80 3.17 19.84
C PHE A 278 1.70 4.43 20.71
N ARG A 279 0.85 4.41 21.76
CA ARG A 279 0.48 5.64 22.49
C ARG A 279 1.68 6.34 23.13
N GLU A 280 2.53 5.59 23.81
CA GLU A 280 3.76 6.10 24.45
C GLU A 280 4.75 6.69 23.43
N LEU A 281 4.63 6.29 22.17
CA LEU A 281 5.47 6.75 21.05
C LEU A 281 4.79 7.86 20.23
N GLY A 282 3.61 8.34 20.67
CA GLY A 282 2.90 9.45 20.05
C GLY A 282 1.95 9.05 18.92
N VAL A 283 1.47 7.80 18.89
CA VAL A 283 0.48 7.32 17.90
C VAL A 283 -0.76 6.79 18.63
N ASP A 284 -1.94 7.21 18.20
CA ASP A 284 -3.21 6.69 18.69
C ASP A 284 -4.25 6.61 17.55
N VAL A 285 -5.47 6.19 17.90
CA VAL A 285 -6.61 6.06 17.02
C VAL A 285 -7.90 6.49 17.73
N THR A 286 -8.75 7.23 17.02
CA THR A 286 -10.07 7.65 17.52
C THR A 286 -11.05 6.47 17.59
N PRO A 287 -12.18 6.60 18.30
CA PRO A 287 -13.25 5.60 18.29
C PRO A 287 -13.76 5.26 16.88
N ASP A 288 -13.71 6.21 15.95
CA ASP A 288 -14.14 6.03 14.55
C ASP A 288 -13.07 5.41 13.66
N GLY A 289 -11.80 5.42 14.09
CA GLY A 289 -10.70 4.77 13.39
C GLY A 289 -9.76 5.71 12.68
N LEU A 290 -9.86 7.01 12.96
CA LEU A 290 -8.92 7.99 12.45
C LEU A 290 -7.63 7.93 13.24
N LEU A 291 -6.50 7.97 12.54
CA LEU A 291 -5.19 8.08 13.13
C LEU A 291 -5.05 9.41 13.86
N VAL A 292 -4.38 9.37 15.02
CA VAL A 292 -3.99 10.54 15.78
C VAL A 292 -2.51 10.43 16.07
N VAL A 293 -1.75 11.50 15.88
CA VAL A 293 -0.34 11.53 16.24
C VAL A 293 0.04 12.80 16.99
N VAL A 294 1.03 12.70 17.84
CA VAL A 294 1.73 13.85 18.40
C VAL A 294 2.93 14.15 17.51
N ASP A 295 2.99 15.35 16.93
CA ASP A 295 4.15 15.82 16.19
C ASP A 295 5.36 15.81 17.14
N PRO A 296 6.39 14.97 16.89
CA PRO A 296 7.52 14.85 17.81
C PRO A 296 8.34 16.13 17.97
N SER A 297 8.21 17.10 17.06
CA SER A 297 8.94 18.37 17.09
C SER A 297 8.19 19.47 17.84
N SER A 298 6.86 19.53 17.71
CA SER A 298 6.05 20.64 18.24
C SER A 298 5.14 20.24 19.40
N GLY A 299 4.85 18.94 19.56
CA GLY A 299 3.84 18.46 20.50
C GLY A 299 2.41 18.68 20.04
N ALA A 300 2.20 19.16 18.80
CA ALA A 300 0.87 19.33 18.25
C ALA A 300 0.19 17.97 18.06
N GLU A 301 -1.06 17.85 18.47
CA GLU A 301 -1.89 16.68 18.18
C GLU A 301 -2.54 16.87 16.81
N LEU A 302 -2.32 15.92 15.90
CA LEU A 302 -2.83 15.91 14.54
C LEU A 302 -3.76 14.70 14.36
N VAL A 303 -4.82 14.84 13.55
CA VAL A 303 -5.85 13.81 13.37
C VAL A 303 -6.12 13.57 11.88
N GLY A 304 -6.44 12.32 11.52
CA GLY A 304 -6.89 11.96 10.18
C GLY A 304 -5.83 12.21 9.12
N ASN A 305 -6.17 12.98 8.08
CA ASN A 305 -5.25 13.28 6.98
C ASN A 305 -3.96 13.96 7.46
N GLU A 306 -4.06 14.92 8.38
CA GLU A 306 -2.88 15.64 8.90
C GLU A 306 -1.94 14.70 9.65
N ALA A 307 -2.50 13.77 10.44
CA ALA A 307 -1.72 12.75 11.12
C ALA A 307 -0.98 11.85 10.12
N VAL A 308 -1.65 11.41 9.06
CA VAL A 308 -1.04 10.57 8.02
C VAL A 308 0.07 11.30 7.27
N LEU A 309 -0.16 12.55 6.86
CA LEU A 309 0.86 13.36 6.21
C LEU A 309 2.06 13.56 7.13
N LYS A 310 1.84 13.75 8.44
CA LYS A 310 2.92 13.83 9.41
C LYS A 310 3.68 12.52 9.56
N ILE A 311 3.00 11.36 9.52
CA ILE A 311 3.68 10.05 9.54
C ILE A 311 4.55 9.87 8.28
N ILE A 312 4.03 10.27 7.10
CA ILE A 312 4.78 10.22 5.84
C ILE A 312 6.01 11.11 5.91
N ASP A 313 5.89 12.33 6.44
CA ASP A 313 6.99 13.29 6.57
C ASP A 313 8.03 12.84 7.60
N ASP A 314 7.59 12.53 8.83
CA ASP A 314 8.46 12.22 9.96
C ASP A 314 8.64 10.72 10.16
N LYS A 315 9.85 10.23 9.83
CA LYS A 315 10.15 8.81 9.84
C LYS A 315 10.20 8.19 11.24
N ARG A 316 10.26 9.00 12.31
CA ARG A 316 10.09 8.51 13.69
C ARG A 316 8.72 7.85 13.86
N LEU A 317 7.66 8.51 13.38
CA LEU A 317 6.30 7.99 13.45
C LEU A 317 6.08 6.80 12.52
N THR A 318 6.64 6.83 11.30
CA THR A 318 6.63 5.65 10.41
C THR A 318 7.29 4.43 11.08
N ALA A 319 8.40 4.63 11.79
CA ALA A 319 9.11 3.56 12.47
C ALA A 319 8.33 2.93 13.63
N VAL A 320 7.37 3.63 14.25
CA VAL A 320 6.49 3.08 15.30
C VAL A 320 5.71 1.86 14.76
N PHE A 321 5.11 2.00 13.58
CA PHE A 321 4.37 0.91 12.93
C PHE A 321 5.29 -0.26 12.54
N HIS A 322 6.48 0.05 12.03
CA HIS A 322 7.47 -0.96 11.68
C HIS A 322 7.88 -1.76 12.93
N LEU A 323 8.23 -1.07 14.02
CA LEU A 323 8.60 -1.71 15.28
C LEU A 323 7.46 -2.57 15.85
N ALA A 324 6.24 -2.04 15.88
CA ALA A 324 5.08 -2.80 16.34
C ALA A 324 4.90 -4.08 15.50
N GLY A 325 5.07 -3.98 14.17
CA GLY A 325 5.05 -5.13 13.27
C GLY A 325 6.20 -6.13 13.49
N GLN A 326 7.31 -5.71 14.10
CA GLN A 326 8.47 -6.57 14.40
C GLN A 326 8.37 -7.29 15.75
N ARG A 327 7.69 -6.71 16.74
CA ARG A 327 7.73 -7.25 18.12
C ARG A 327 6.37 -7.62 18.69
N SER A 328 5.31 -6.94 18.27
CA SER A 328 4.03 -7.03 18.96
C SER A 328 3.17 -8.17 18.44
N THR A 329 3.10 -9.26 19.20
CA THR A 329 2.15 -10.35 18.93
C THR A 329 0.71 -9.82 18.87
N ALA A 330 0.34 -8.86 19.73
CA ALA A 330 -0.99 -8.25 19.75
C ALA A 330 -1.30 -7.47 18.46
N PHE A 331 -0.36 -6.65 17.97
CA PHE A 331 -0.56 -5.92 16.72
C PHE A 331 -0.65 -6.87 15.52
N ARG A 332 0.23 -7.87 15.46
CA ARG A 332 0.21 -8.89 14.39
C ARG A 332 -1.07 -9.71 14.39
N ALA A 333 -1.55 -10.11 15.57
CA ALA A 333 -2.83 -10.80 15.71
C ALA A 333 -4.01 -9.90 15.31
N ALA A 334 -3.98 -8.60 15.66
CA ALA A 334 -4.99 -7.65 15.21
C ALA A 334 -5.02 -7.53 13.68
N GLN A 335 -3.85 -7.50 13.01
CA GLN A 335 -3.78 -7.55 11.54
C GLN A 335 -4.48 -8.80 10.99
N ILE A 336 -4.15 -10.01 11.49
CA ILE A 336 -4.78 -11.26 11.04
C ILE A 336 -6.29 -11.22 11.24
N GLN A 337 -6.75 -10.76 12.39
CA GLN A 337 -8.16 -10.71 12.71
C GLN A 337 -8.92 -9.71 11.83
N VAL A 338 -8.33 -8.54 11.50
CA VAL A 338 -8.95 -7.61 10.54
C VAL A 338 -8.93 -8.19 9.13
N ALA A 339 -7.83 -8.86 8.72
CA ALA A 339 -7.79 -9.57 7.45
C ALA A 339 -8.93 -10.60 7.33
N LYS A 340 -9.19 -11.35 8.41
CA LYS A 340 -10.31 -12.30 8.46
C LYS A 340 -11.64 -11.61 8.16
N ASN A 341 -12.00 -10.61 8.97
CA ASN A 341 -13.33 -10.02 8.89
C ASN A 341 -13.56 -9.31 7.55
N ASN A 342 -12.53 -8.65 7.04
CA ASN A 342 -12.70 -7.77 5.89
C ASN A 342 -12.44 -8.50 4.57
N TYR A 343 -11.61 -9.56 4.56
CA TYR A 343 -11.11 -10.15 3.33
C TYR A 343 -11.27 -11.66 3.21
N TYR A 344 -11.59 -12.39 4.27
CA TYR A 344 -11.89 -13.81 4.13
C TYR A 344 -13.17 -13.99 3.27
N PRO A 345 -13.15 -14.86 2.25
CA PRO A 345 -14.21 -14.86 1.24
C PRO A 345 -15.43 -15.70 1.62
N ALA A 346 -15.33 -16.60 2.61
CA ALA A 346 -16.36 -17.61 2.87
C ALA A 346 -17.77 -17.03 3.08
N ASP A 347 -17.90 -15.92 3.81
CA ASP A 347 -19.20 -15.29 4.07
C ASP A 347 -19.65 -14.29 2.99
N LEU A 348 -18.89 -14.14 1.91
CA LEU A 348 -19.27 -13.20 0.86
C LEU A 348 -20.46 -13.68 0.05
N PRO A 349 -21.42 -12.80 -0.26
CA PRO A 349 -22.57 -13.14 -1.07
C PRO A 349 -22.16 -13.39 -2.52
N VAL A 350 -22.82 -14.39 -3.11
CA VAL A 350 -22.74 -14.77 -4.51
C VAL A 350 -24.14 -14.72 -5.09
N SER A 351 -24.26 -14.25 -6.35
CA SER A 351 -25.53 -14.17 -7.06
C SER A 351 -25.34 -14.53 -8.52
N VAL A 352 -26.15 -15.46 -9.04
CA VAL A 352 -26.07 -15.99 -10.40
C VAL A 352 -27.45 -15.96 -11.04
N VAL A 353 -27.54 -15.63 -12.32
CA VAL A 353 -28.81 -15.63 -13.08
C VAL A 353 -28.82 -16.79 -14.07
N ILE A 354 -29.81 -17.68 -13.97
CA ILE A 354 -30.00 -18.82 -14.88
C ILE A 354 -31.45 -18.80 -15.38
N GLY A 355 -31.64 -18.57 -16.68
CA GLY A 355 -32.96 -18.24 -17.23
C GLY A 355 -33.56 -17.01 -16.52
N ASP A 356 -34.79 -17.14 -16.05
CA ASP A 356 -35.50 -16.08 -15.30
C ASP A 356 -35.28 -16.16 -13.77
N GLN A 357 -34.43 -17.08 -13.30
CA GLN A 357 -34.17 -17.28 -11.87
C GLN A 357 -32.86 -16.62 -11.43
N THR A 358 -32.91 -15.93 -10.29
CA THR A 358 -31.72 -15.44 -9.58
C THR A 358 -31.45 -16.34 -8.38
N LEU A 359 -30.32 -17.02 -8.40
CA LEU A 359 -29.84 -17.87 -7.31
C LEU A 359 -28.86 -17.10 -6.45
N THR A 360 -28.97 -17.22 -5.13
CA THR A 360 -28.09 -16.53 -4.18
C THR A 360 -27.55 -17.51 -3.13
N GLY A 361 -26.33 -17.26 -2.66
CA GLY A 361 -25.66 -18.08 -1.66
C GLY A 361 -24.41 -17.39 -1.13
N ARG A 362 -23.59 -18.11 -0.36
CA ARG A 362 -22.28 -17.62 0.08
C ARG A 362 -21.16 -18.34 -0.65
N ALA A 363 -20.03 -17.69 -0.84
CA ALA A 363 -18.88 -18.31 -1.49
C ALA A 363 -18.42 -19.58 -0.75
N GLY A 364 -18.44 -19.59 0.59
CA GLY A 364 -18.08 -20.75 1.41
C GLY A 364 -19.07 -21.91 1.32
N ASP A 365 -20.28 -21.70 0.80
CA ASP A 365 -21.23 -22.78 0.51
C ASP A 365 -20.85 -23.53 -0.77
N LEU A 366 -20.15 -22.88 -1.69
CA LEU A 366 -19.83 -23.37 -3.04
C LEU A 366 -18.35 -23.74 -3.20
N ILE A 367 -17.47 -23.17 -2.37
CA ILE A 367 -16.03 -23.36 -2.41
C ILE A 367 -15.59 -23.93 -1.06
N LYS A 368 -15.24 -25.21 -1.05
CA LYS A 368 -14.94 -25.95 0.19
C LYS A 368 -13.45 -26.17 0.42
N SER A 369 -12.66 -26.17 -0.65
CA SER A 369 -11.22 -26.40 -0.54
C SER A 369 -10.48 -25.17 0.00
N GLU A 370 -9.39 -25.42 0.72
CA GLU A 370 -8.48 -24.37 1.17
C GLU A 370 -7.81 -23.66 -0.01
N ALA A 371 -7.48 -24.40 -1.07
CA ALA A 371 -6.95 -23.82 -2.30
C ALA A 371 -7.94 -22.85 -2.97
N GLY A 372 -9.22 -23.19 -2.99
CA GLY A 372 -10.28 -22.34 -3.52
C GLY A 372 -10.48 -21.07 -2.69
N LEU A 373 -10.57 -21.21 -1.37
CA LEU A 373 -10.69 -20.07 -0.45
C LEU A 373 -9.45 -19.17 -0.50
N ALA A 374 -8.24 -19.72 -0.60
CA ALA A 374 -7.02 -18.94 -0.82
C ALA A 374 -7.08 -18.16 -2.13
N THR A 375 -7.49 -18.80 -3.23
CA THR A 375 -7.59 -18.12 -4.53
C THR A 375 -8.54 -16.92 -4.49
N LEU A 376 -9.72 -17.08 -3.87
CA LEU A 376 -10.67 -15.99 -3.70
C LEU A 376 -10.16 -14.90 -2.74
N PHE A 377 -9.42 -15.29 -1.70
CA PHE A 377 -8.83 -14.34 -0.75
C PHE A 377 -7.73 -13.49 -1.41
N ASP A 378 -6.76 -14.08 -2.13
CA ASP A 378 -5.75 -13.34 -2.91
C ASP A 378 -6.41 -12.33 -3.84
N ARG A 379 -7.47 -12.75 -4.53
CA ARG A 379 -8.23 -11.88 -5.42
C ARG A 379 -8.88 -10.72 -4.68
N LYS A 380 -9.57 -10.97 -3.56
CA LYS A 380 -10.26 -9.93 -2.79
C LYS A 380 -9.28 -8.91 -2.21
N VAL A 381 -8.11 -9.36 -1.73
CA VAL A 381 -7.05 -8.45 -1.24
C VAL A 381 -6.60 -7.51 -2.36
N ASN A 382 -6.36 -8.04 -3.57
CA ASN A 382 -5.80 -7.26 -4.68
C ASN A 382 -6.83 -6.37 -5.41
N LEU A 383 -8.07 -6.85 -5.54
CA LEU A 383 -9.12 -6.23 -6.35
C LEU A 383 -10.25 -5.61 -5.52
N GLY A 384 -10.28 -5.86 -4.21
CA GLY A 384 -11.34 -5.42 -3.30
C GLY A 384 -12.65 -6.21 -3.44
N ASN A 385 -12.73 -7.17 -4.36
CA ASN A 385 -13.93 -7.94 -4.62
C ASN A 385 -13.63 -9.29 -5.30
N ILE A 386 -14.63 -10.18 -5.28
CA ILE A 386 -14.60 -11.49 -5.98
C ILE A 386 -15.72 -11.61 -7.02
N ARG A 387 -16.26 -10.50 -7.54
CA ARG A 387 -17.49 -10.51 -8.36
C ARG A 387 -17.41 -11.39 -9.61
N ILE A 388 -16.21 -11.58 -10.17
CA ILE A 388 -15.99 -12.51 -11.30
C ILE A 388 -16.45 -13.94 -10.98
N LEU A 389 -16.52 -14.32 -9.70
CA LEU A 389 -17.01 -15.62 -9.27
C LEU A 389 -18.45 -15.83 -9.73
N ASN A 390 -19.28 -14.79 -9.73
CA ASN A 390 -20.66 -14.85 -10.21
C ASN A 390 -20.69 -15.23 -11.70
N ASP A 391 -19.89 -14.54 -12.52
CA ASP A 391 -19.83 -14.78 -13.97
C ASP A 391 -19.30 -16.19 -14.28
N VAL A 392 -18.27 -16.63 -13.56
CA VAL A 392 -17.70 -17.97 -13.73
C VAL A 392 -18.67 -19.06 -13.30
N LEU A 393 -19.35 -18.89 -12.15
CA LEU A 393 -20.39 -19.82 -11.71
C LEU A 393 -21.52 -19.89 -12.73
N GLN A 394 -21.97 -18.76 -13.27
CA GLN A 394 -22.99 -18.73 -14.32
C GLN A 394 -22.57 -19.53 -15.55
N GLN A 395 -21.33 -19.34 -16.02
CA GLN A 395 -20.78 -20.06 -17.16
C GLN A 395 -20.73 -21.57 -16.91
N VAL A 396 -20.27 -22.00 -15.73
CA VAL A 396 -20.21 -23.42 -15.35
C VAL A 396 -21.61 -24.02 -15.26
N MET A 397 -22.57 -23.31 -14.65
CA MET A 397 -23.95 -23.77 -14.57
C MET A 397 -24.59 -23.92 -15.95
N LEU A 398 -24.45 -22.94 -16.83
CA LEU A 398 -24.96 -23.02 -18.20
C LEU A 398 -24.31 -24.15 -19.00
N LYS A 399 -22.99 -24.31 -18.87
CA LYS A 399 -22.21 -25.34 -19.56
C LYS A 399 -22.65 -26.76 -19.17
N HIS A 400 -22.95 -26.98 -17.89
CA HIS A 400 -23.29 -28.30 -17.36
C HIS A 400 -24.80 -28.50 -17.12
N GLY A 401 -25.64 -27.53 -17.51
CA GLY A 401 -27.10 -27.61 -17.36
C GLY A 401 -27.58 -27.62 -15.89
N LEU A 402 -26.86 -26.95 -15.01
CA LEU A 402 -27.14 -26.92 -13.56
C LEU A 402 -28.22 -25.88 -13.24
N THR A 403 -29.08 -26.18 -12.28
CA THR A 403 -30.22 -25.33 -11.91
C THR A 403 -30.16 -24.86 -10.46
N ARG A 404 -29.28 -25.44 -9.64
CA ARG A 404 -29.04 -25.06 -8.26
C ARG A 404 -27.57 -24.77 -8.02
N LEU A 405 -27.26 -23.88 -7.08
CA LEU A 405 -25.87 -23.49 -6.81
C LEU A 405 -25.06 -24.65 -6.23
N GLU A 406 -25.68 -25.48 -5.37
CA GLU A 406 -25.00 -26.63 -4.76
C GLU A 406 -24.48 -27.64 -5.79
N GLU A 407 -25.11 -27.70 -6.97
CA GLU A 407 -24.72 -28.60 -8.06
C GLU A 407 -23.37 -28.21 -8.68
N THR A 408 -22.85 -27.01 -8.37
CA THR A 408 -21.53 -26.55 -8.81
C THR A 408 -20.37 -27.15 -8.01
N LEU A 409 -20.63 -27.80 -6.87
CA LEU A 409 -19.59 -28.35 -5.98
C LEU A 409 -18.61 -29.30 -6.68
N PRO A 410 -19.05 -30.27 -7.53
CA PRO A 410 -18.13 -31.15 -8.25
C PRO A 410 -17.24 -30.42 -9.27
N TYR A 411 -17.53 -29.15 -9.57
CA TYR A 411 -16.83 -28.32 -10.55
C TYR A 411 -15.94 -27.25 -9.89
N GLU A 412 -15.71 -27.32 -8.57
CA GLU A 412 -14.90 -26.35 -7.84
C GLU A 412 -13.50 -26.16 -8.49
N ARG A 413 -12.86 -27.23 -8.96
CA ARG A 413 -11.56 -27.13 -9.65
C ARG A 413 -11.62 -26.26 -10.92
N GLU A 414 -12.67 -26.42 -11.74
CA GLU A 414 -12.88 -25.64 -12.96
C GLU A 414 -13.13 -24.17 -12.61
N ILE A 415 -13.98 -23.91 -11.61
CA ILE A 415 -14.30 -22.58 -11.12
C ILE A 415 -13.05 -21.86 -10.62
N ILE A 416 -12.26 -22.52 -9.76
CA ILE A 416 -11.07 -21.93 -9.14
C ILE A 416 -9.99 -21.60 -10.18
N ALA A 417 -9.78 -22.48 -11.18
CA ALA A 417 -8.87 -22.20 -12.28
C ALA A 417 -9.26 -20.95 -13.08
N ALA A 418 -10.56 -20.72 -13.28
CA ALA A 418 -11.07 -19.58 -14.03
C ALA A 418 -11.04 -18.24 -13.25
N VAL A 419 -11.12 -18.26 -11.92
CA VAL A 419 -11.08 -17.05 -11.09
C VAL A 419 -9.68 -16.66 -10.59
N GLN A 420 -8.65 -17.45 -10.92
CA GLN A 420 -7.26 -17.20 -10.56
C GLN A 420 -6.80 -15.77 -10.93
N TRP A 421 -5.97 -15.17 -10.06
CA TRP A 421 -5.39 -13.85 -10.30
C TRP A 421 -3.85 -13.88 -10.46
N ARG A 422 -3.11 -14.22 -9.40
CA ARG A 422 -1.63 -14.33 -9.46
C ARG A 422 -1.11 -15.74 -9.24
N LYS A 423 -1.32 -16.30 -8.05
CA LYS A 423 -0.80 -17.62 -7.67
C LYS A 423 -1.82 -18.71 -7.98
N ASP A 424 -1.31 -19.82 -8.48
CA ASP A 424 -2.08 -21.05 -8.66
C ASP A 424 -2.03 -21.87 -7.36
N PHE A 425 -3.04 -21.73 -6.52
CA PHE A 425 -3.15 -22.48 -5.26
C PHE A 425 -3.58 -23.94 -5.47
N LEU A 426 -4.03 -24.32 -6.66
CA LEU A 426 -4.31 -25.72 -7.00
C LEU A 426 -3.02 -26.57 -7.09
N LYS A 427 -1.85 -25.92 -7.10
CA LYS A 427 -0.53 -26.55 -7.02
C LYS A 427 0.04 -26.61 -5.60
N ASP A 428 -0.62 -25.99 -4.62
CA ASP A 428 -0.13 -25.92 -3.24
C ASP A 428 -0.55 -27.17 -2.45
N LYS A 429 0.37 -28.13 -2.32
CA LYS A 429 0.14 -29.42 -1.65
C LYS A 429 -0.12 -29.30 -0.15
N THR A 430 0.10 -28.13 0.45
CA THR A 430 -0.14 -27.89 1.88
C THR A 430 -1.60 -27.54 2.18
N LEU A 431 -2.39 -27.25 1.14
CA LEU A 431 -3.80 -26.91 1.22
C LEU A 431 -4.67 -28.08 0.76
N SER A 432 -5.83 -28.26 1.40
CA SER A 432 -6.87 -29.13 0.85
C SER A 432 -7.27 -28.66 -0.55
N GLN A 433 -7.47 -29.64 -1.44
CA GLN A 433 -7.74 -29.42 -2.86
C GLN A 433 -9.22 -29.71 -3.18
N PRO A 434 -9.78 -29.10 -4.24
CA PRO A 434 -11.08 -29.50 -4.76
C PRO A 434 -11.08 -31.00 -5.08
N GLN A 435 -12.14 -31.69 -4.64
CA GLN A 435 -12.36 -33.13 -4.90
C GLN A 435 -12.71 -33.39 -6.35
#